data_AF-A0AAD6AL51-F1
#
_entry.id   AF-A0AAD6AL51-F1
#
_cell.length_a   1.000
_cell.length_b   1.000
_cell.length_c   1.000
_cell.angle_alpha   90.00
_cell.angle_beta   90.00
_cell.angle_gamma   90.00
#
_symmetry.space_group_name_H-M   'P 1'
#
loop_
_entity.id
_entity.type
_entity.pdbx_description
1 polymer ?
#
loop_
_entity_poly.entity_id
_entity_poly.type
_entity_poly.pdbx_seq_one_letter_code
_entity_poly.pdbx_strand_id
1 'polypeptide(L)'
;MDRFLKRPRASYLVAQRIAKARKPHTIMEELLLPAAVDLCEVMMGKDAAAKLRSVPLSNDTIRRRIEDMSADIKSQLLERLRGSKFAVQLDESTDVSGSAQLIALVRYPWEGRIQEDFLFCQELTGRETGEEIFNVIDMFMETGNVSWENCIAICTDGAAAMTGRKSGVVARAKERNPMMIATHCMLHRQALASKSLNPELQSVLSTVVSVVNHIKLLQRVYELRSELCEFIQNDKPTTAALFSDPEWIAQLAYLADVFNLLNDL
;
A
#
# COMPACT_ATOMS: atom_id res chain seq x y z
N MET A 1 26.39 -15.51 -20.39
CA MET A 1 25.97 -14.66 -19.26
C MET A 1 27.16 -14.50 -18.32
N ASP A 2 27.66 -13.28 -18.21
CA ASP A 2 28.97 -12.98 -17.61
C ASP A 2 29.10 -13.49 -16.16
N ARG A 3 30.24 -14.11 -15.81
CA ARG A 3 30.49 -14.71 -14.48
C ARG A 3 30.39 -13.65 -13.37
N PHE A 4 30.62 -12.38 -13.69
CA PHE A 4 30.60 -11.26 -12.75
C PHE A 4 29.20 -10.80 -12.31
N LEU A 5 28.13 -11.15 -13.04
CA LEU A 5 26.76 -10.67 -12.74
C LEU A 5 25.95 -11.60 -11.84
N LYS A 6 26.46 -12.80 -11.49
CA LYS A 6 25.66 -13.80 -10.77
C LYS A 6 25.30 -13.39 -9.34
N ARG A 7 26.25 -12.82 -8.58
CA ARG A 7 26.02 -12.42 -7.18
C ARG A 7 25.10 -11.20 -7.08
N PRO A 8 25.32 -10.10 -7.84
CA PRO A 8 24.37 -8.98 -7.84
C PRO A 8 22.97 -9.42 -8.27
N ARG A 9 22.84 -10.24 -9.32
CA ARG A 9 21.54 -10.75 -9.77
C ARG A 9 20.83 -11.56 -8.69
N ALA A 10 21.55 -12.44 -7.98
CA ALA A 10 20.98 -13.19 -6.86
C ALA A 10 20.47 -12.25 -5.75
N SER A 11 21.23 -11.21 -5.41
CA SER A 11 20.84 -10.18 -4.43
C SER A 11 19.55 -9.47 -4.83
N TYR A 12 19.42 -9.00 -6.08
CA TYR A 12 18.18 -8.39 -6.58
C TYR A 12 16.98 -9.35 -6.53
N LEU A 13 17.18 -10.62 -6.89
CA LEU A 13 16.10 -11.62 -6.84
C LEU A 13 15.61 -11.89 -5.41
N VAL A 14 16.49 -11.78 -4.42
CA VAL A 14 16.11 -11.92 -3.00
C VAL A 14 15.40 -10.66 -2.52
N ALA A 15 15.95 -9.48 -2.79
CA ALA A 15 15.33 -8.20 -2.48
C ALA A 15 13.91 -8.09 -3.07
N GLN A 16 13.72 -8.52 -4.32
CA GLN A 16 12.42 -8.54 -4.98
C GLN A 16 11.42 -9.45 -4.26
N ARG A 17 11.85 -10.63 -3.78
CA ARG A 17 10.97 -11.55 -3.02
C ARG A 17 10.56 -10.94 -1.69
N ILE A 18 11.49 -10.33 -0.96
CA ILE A 18 11.21 -9.66 0.31
C ILE A 18 10.19 -8.53 0.10
N ALA A 19 10.42 -7.69 -0.90
CA ALA A 19 9.51 -6.58 -1.24
C ALA A 19 8.10 -7.09 -1.64
N LYS A 20 8.01 -8.10 -2.50
CA LYS A 20 6.73 -8.71 -2.91
C LYS A 20 5.98 -9.35 -1.74
N ALA A 21 6.70 -9.93 -0.77
CA ALA A 21 6.14 -10.49 0.44
C ALA A 21 5.77 -9.43 1.50
N ARG A 22 6.00 -8.14 1.22
CA ARG A 22 5.77 -7.01 2.15
C ARG A 22 6.46 -7.23 3.50
N LYS A 23 7.65 -7.83 3.49
CA LYS A 23 8.45 -8.07 4.69
C LYS A 23 9.50 -6.96 4.87
N PRO A 24 9.89 -6.64 6.12
CA PRO A 24 10.99 -5.70 6.35
C PRO A 24 12.28 -6.26 5.72
N HIS A 25 13.12 -5.39 5.20
CA HIS A 25 14.41 -5.78 4.61
C HIS A 25 15.34 -6.45 5.63
N THR A 26 15.13 -6.19 6.93
CA THR A 26 15.92 -6.74 8.05
C THR A 26 15.77 -8.25 8.21
N ILE A 27 14.66 -8.84 7.72
CA ILE A 27 14.43 -10.28 7.73
C ILE A 27 15.54 -11.08 7.03
N MET A 28 16.28 -10.41 6.14
CA MET A 28 17.36 -11.03 5.39
C MET A 28 18.50 -11.49 6.32
N GLU A 29 19.02 -10.60 7.16
CA GLU A 29 20.09 -10.94 8.10
C GLU A 29 19.54 -11.66 9.33
N GLU A 30 18.34 -11.31 9.78
CA GLU A 30 17.73 -11.89 11.00
C GLU A 30 17.36 -13.37 10.84
N LEU A 31 16.96 -13.80 9.63
CA LEU A 31 16.40 -15.13 9.43
C LEU A 31 16.83 -15.81 8.13
N LEU A 32 16.67 -15.14 6.99
CA LEU A 32 16.75 -15.82 5.69
C LEU A 32 18.18 -16.26 5.34
N LEU A 33 19.19 -15.43 5.64
CA LEU A 33 20.58 -15.73 5.28
C LEU A 33 21.13 -16.85 6.18
N PRO A 34 20.99 -16.80 7.53
CA PRO A 34 21.40 -17.91 8.39
C PRO A 34 20.74 -19.23 7.98
N ALA A 35 19.42 -19.24 7.81
CA ALA A 35 18.68 -20.45 7.44
C ALA A 35 19.15 -21.04 6.09
N ALA A 36 19.35 -20.19 5.08
CA ALA A 36 19.82 -20.64 3.78
C ALA A 36 21.26 -21.16 3.81
N VAL A 37 22.12 -20.58 4.65
CA VAL A 37 23.50 -21.01 4.86
C VAL A 37 23.56 -22.36 5.59
N ASP A 38 22.80 -22.54 6.66
CA ASP A 38 22.76 -23.78 7.43
C ASP A 38 22.27 -24.94 6.56
N LEU A 39 21.18 -24.73 5.81
CA LEU A 39 20.65 -25.72 4.87
C LEU A 39 21.70 -26.09 3.80
N CYS A 40 22.36 -25.07 3.22
CA CYS A 40 23.37 -25.29 2.19
C CYS A 40 24.61 -26.03 2.73
N GLU A 41 25.03 -25.71 3.96
CA GLU A 41 26.18 -26.36 4.60
C GLU A 41 25.91 -27.83 4.88
N VAL A 42 24.72 -28.18 5.39
CA VAL A 42 24.31 -29.58 5.64
C VAL A 42 24.14 -30.36 4.33
N MET A 43 23.46 -29.77 3.34
CA MET A 43 23.08 -30.50 2.12
C MET A 43 24.17 -30.54 1.05
N MET A 44 24.98 -29.49 0.96
CA MET A 44 25.95 -29.30 -0.13
C MET A 44 27.37 -29.01 0.32
N GLY A 45 27.62 -28.97 1.64
CA GLY A 45 28.93 -28.78 2.22
C GLY A 45 29.38 -27.33 2.34
N LYS A 46 30.48 -27.14 3.09
CA LYS A 46 31.01 -25.82 3.50
C LYS A 46 31.38 -24.91 2.34
N ASP A 47 31.92 -25.46 1.26
CA ASP A 47 32.35 -24.66 0.09
C ASP A 47 31.17 -24.02 -0.64
N ALA A 48 30.03 -24.72 -0.70
CA ALA A 48 28.80 -24.19 -1.28
C ALA A 48 28.19 -23.11 -0.37
N ALA A 49 28.16 -23.34 0.94
CA ALA A 49 27.71 -22.36 1.93
C ALA A 49 28.57 -21.08 1.91
N ALA A 50 29.90 -21.22 1.76
CA ALA A 50 30.81 -20.08 1.62
C ALA A 50 30.51 -19.23 0.36
N LYS A 51 30.12 -19.87 -0.75
CA LYS A 51 29.66 -19.13 -1.95
C LYS A 51 28.38 -18.36 -1.68
N LEU A 52 27.44 -18.92 -0.91
CA LEU A 52 26.20 -18.23 -0.54
C LEU A 52 26.49 -17.00 0.35
N ARG A 53 27.36 -17.14 1.36
CA ARG A 53 27.83 -16.04 2.22
C ARG A 53 28.49 -14.91 1.43
N SER A 54 29.03 -15.18 0.24
CA SER A 54 29.64 -14.18 -0.64
C SER A 54 28.63 -13.32 -1.43
N VAL A 55 27.34 -13.65 -1.41
CA VAL A 55 26.29 -12.84 -2.05
C VAL A 55 25.99 -11.63 -1.16
N PRO A 56 25.96 -10.40 -1.70
CA PRO A 56 25.73 -9.21 -0.88
C PRO A 56 24.25 -9.15 -0.50
N LEU A 57 23.94 -9.57 0.73
CA LEU A 57 22.59 -9.71 1.27
C LEU A 57 22.42 -9.00 2.62
N SER A 58 23.30 -8.05 2.95
CA SER A 58 23.14 -7.27 4.18
C SER A 58 21.86 -6.45 4.16
N ASN A 59 21.37 -6.05 5.34
CA ASN A 59 20.16 -5.23 5.46
C ASN A 59 20.24 -3.95 4.60
N ASP A 60 21.37 -3.24 4.64
CA ASP A 60 21.64 -2.06 3.80
C ASP A 60 21.67 -2.39 2.31
N THR A 61 22.19 -3.57 1.94
CA THR A 61 22.21 -3.99 0.55
C THR A 61 20.81 -4.26 0.05
N ILE A 62 20.01 -5.04 0.78
CA ILE A 62 18.64 -5.36 0.40
C ILE A 62 17.81 -4.08 0.30
N ARG A 63 17.93 -3.17 1.28
CA ARG A 63 17.29 -1.86 1.24
C ARG A 63 17.63 -1.12 -0.06
N ARG A 64 18.92 -0.94 -0.35
CA ARG A 64 19.36 -0.23 -1.57
C ARG A 64 18.84 -0.91 -2.84
N ARG A 65 18.81 -2.24 -2.89
CA ARG A 65 18.28 -2.97 -4.05
C ARG A 65 16.79 -2.75 -4.24
N ILE A 66 16.02 -2.67 -3.15
CA ILE A 66 14.61 -2.31 -3.20
C ILE A 66 14.43 -0.87 -3.70
N GLU A 67 15.24 0.06 -3.20
CA GLU A 67 15.24 1.46 -3.64
C GLU A 67 15.60 1.59 -5.14
N ASP A 68 16.63 0.88 -5.60
CA ASP A 68 17.04 0.82 -7.01
C ASP A 68 15.89 0.33 -7.91
N MET A 69 15.24 -0.78 -7.53
CA MET A 69 14.11 -1.33 -8.29
C MET A 69 12.90 -0.39 -8.28
N SER A 70 12.64 0.26 -7.15
CA SER A 70 11.56 1.25 -7.04
C SER A 70 11.81 2.45 -7.96
N ALA A 71 13.04 2.96 -7.98
CA ALA A 71 13.45 4.05 -8.87
C ALA A 71 13.31 3.67 -10.35
N ASP A 72 13.69 2.44 -10.72
CA ASP A 72 13.53 1.93 -12.09
C ASP A 72 12.04 1.84 -12.49
N ILE A 73 11.20 1.26 -11.63
CA ILE A 73 9.73 1.19 -11.86
C ILE A 73 9.15 2.60 -12.02
N LYS A 74 9.53 3.53 -11.15
CA LYS A 74 9.10 4.93 -11.21
C LYS A 74 9.52 5.59 -12.53
N SER A 75 10.76 5.35 -12.97
CA SER A 75 11.29 5.89 -14.22
C SER A 75 10.48 5.40 -15.43
N GLN A 76 10.20 4.09 -15.48
CA GLN A 76 9.36 3.50 -16.53
C GLN A 76 7.94 4.07 -16.52
N LEU A 77 7.33 4.24 -15.33
CA LEU A 77 6.01 4.85 -15.21
C LEU A 77 5.99 6.29 -15.73
N LEU A 78 6.97 7.11 -15.32
CA LEU A 78 7.07 8.50 -15.78
C LEU A 78 7.24 8.58 -17.30
N GLU A 79 8.05 7.71 -17.90
CA GLU A 79 8.19 7.62 -19.35
C GLU A 79 6.84 7.35 -20.05
N ARG A 80 6.04 6.43 -19.51
CA ARG A 80 4.70 6.14 -20.04
C ARG A 80 3.75 7.34 -19.91
N LEU A 81 3.77 8.05 -18.78
CA LEU A 81 2.93 9.23 -18.55
C LEU A 81 3.31 10.42 -19.45
N ARG A 82 4.59 10.56 -19.80
CA ARG A 82 5.03 11.59 -20.78
C ARG A 82 4.41 11.37 -22.16
N GLY A 83 4.25 10.11 -22.57
CA GLY A 83 3.71 9.73 -23.88
C GLY A 83 2.20 9.50 -23.94
N SER A 84 1.47 9.62 -22.82
CA SER A 84 0.05 9.24 -22.75
C SER A 84 -0.80 10.25 -21.99
N LYS A 85 -2.11 10.27 -22.28
CA LYS A 85 -3.08 10.97 -21.45
C LYS A 85 -3.38 10.13 -20.22
N PHE A 86 -3.49 10.76 -19.06
CA PHE A 86 -3.72 10.07 -17.79
C PHE A 86 -4.71 10.82 -16.89
N ALA A 87 -5.29 10.10 -15.95
CA ALA A 87 -6.05 10.65 -14.84
C ALA A 87 -5.26 10.43 -13.54
N VAL A 88 -5.32 11.40 -12.62
CA VAL A 88 -4.71 11.28 -11.29
C VAL A 88 -5.81 11.22 -10.22
N GLN A 89 -5.65 10.33 -9.25
CA GLN A 89 -6.45 10.29 -8.04
C GLN A 89 -5.58 10.64 -6.86
N LEU A 90 -6.03 11.60 -6.05
CA LEU A 90 -5.35 12.10 -4.88
C LEU A 90 -6.13 11.71 -3.63
N ASP A 91 -5.41 11.22 -2.64
CA ASP A 91 -5.94 10.93 -1.32
C ASP A 91 -4.94 11.37 -0.25
N GLU A 92 -5.45 11.74 0.92
CA GLU A 92 -4.63 12.14 2.05
C GLU A 92 -4.81 11.14 3.19
N SER A 93 -3.71 10.72 3.80
CA SER A 93 -3.73 9.80 4.94
C SER A 93 -2.78 10.29 6.01
N THR A 94 -3.12 10.08 7.29
CA THR A 94 -2.21 10.38 8.40
C THR A 94 -1.44 9.12 8.78
N ASP A 95 -0.11 9.21 8.82
CA ASP A 95 0.72 8.10 9.25
C ASP A 95 0.74 7.91 10.78
N VAL A 96 1.43 6.87 11.24
CA VAL A 96 1.51 6.52 12.67
C VAL A 96 2.25 7.55 13.52
N SER A 97 3.03 8.44 12.91
CA SER A 97 3.68 9.58 13.57
C SER A 97 2.79 10.82 13.64
N GLY A 98 1.63 10.81 12.98
CA GLY A 98 0.74 11.96 12.89
C GLY A 98 1.05 12.90 11.72
N SER A 99 1.97 12.53 10.82
CA SER A 99 2.28 13.33 9.62
C SER A 99 1.27 13.01 8.50
N ALA A 100 0.80 14.05 7.81
CA ALA A 100 -0.05 13.91 6.65
C ALA A 100 0.76 13.46 5.42
N GLN A 101 0.25 12.46 4.72
CA GLN A 101 0.84 11.84 3.55
C GLN A 101 -0.11 12.01 2.36
N LEU A 102 0.37 12.68 1.31
CA LEU A 102 -0.32 12.78 0.04
C LEU A 102 0.00 11.55 -0.81
N ILE A 103 -1.05 10.81 -1.17
CA ILE A 103 -0.97 9.62 -2.01
C ILE A 103 -1.55 9.96 -3.37
N ALA A 104 -0.80 9.63 -4.43
CA ALA A 104 -1.24 9.78 -5.81
C ALA A 104 -1.24 8.42 -6.54
N LEU A 105 -2.39 8.10 -7.14
CA LEU A 105 -2.57 6.99 -8.08
C LEU A 105 -2.79 7.56 -9.48
N VAL A 106 -2.31 6.88 -10.50
CA VAL A 106 -2.51 7.28 -11.90
C VAL A 106 -3.18 6.19 -12.70
N ARG A 107 -4.06 6.60 -13.60
CA ARG A 107 -4.75 5.72 -14.53
C ARG A 107 -4.51 6.17 -15.96
N TYR A 108 -3.98 5.30 -16.80
CA TYR A 108 -3.48 5.65 -18.15
C TYR A 108 -3.60 4.47 -19.13
N PRO A 109 -3.71 4.72 -20.45
CA PRO A 109 -3.71 3.67 -21.45
C PRO A 109 -2.29 3.16 -21.71
N TRP A 110 -2.09 1.85 -21.66
CA TRP A 110 -0.84 1.17 -21.99
C TRP A 110 -1.13 -0.22 -22.58
N GLU A 111 -0.48 -0.54 -23.70
CA GLU A 111 -0.63 -1.84 -24.40
C GLU A 111 -2.10 -2.25 -24.65
N GLY A 112 -2.94 -1.30 -25.06
CA GLY A 112 -4.35 -1.54 -25.39
C GLY A 112 -5.25 -1.77 -24.18
N ARG A 113 -4.77 -1.57 -22.97
CA ARG A 113 -5.55 -1.66 -21.72
C ARG A 113 -5.40 -0.38 -20.91
N ILE A 114 -6.33 -0.16 -19.99
CA ILE A 114 -6.18 0.88 -18.98
C ILE A 114 -5.42 0.27 -17.80
N GLN A 115 -4.27 0.86 -17.47
CA GLN A 115 -3.48 0.51 -16.30
C GLN A 115 -3.75 1.49 -15.17
N GLU A 116 -3.56 1.02 -13.96
CA GLU A 116 -3.57 1.81 -12.74
C GLU A 116 -2.29 1.51 -11.97
N ASP A 117 -1.53 2.55 -11.65
CA ASP A 117 -0.26 2.41 -10.93
C ASP A 117 -0.16 3.44 -9.80
N PHE A 118 0.63 3.07 -8.80
CA PHE A 118 1.06 3.96 -7.74
C PHE A 118 2.06 5.00 -8.28
N LEU A 119 1.74 6.29 -8.14
CA LEU A 119 2.60 7.36 -8.63
C LEU A 119 3.60 7.82 -7.56
N PHE A 120 3.11 8.23 -6.39
CA PHE A 120 3.94 8.63 -5.25
C PHE A 120 3.18 8.64 -3.92
N CYS A 121 3.94 8.55 -2.82
CA CYS A 121 3.55 8.97 -1.47
C CYS A 121 4.53 10.08 -1.07
N GLN A 122 4.03 11.23 -0.65
CA GLN A 122 4.90 12.32 -0.15
C GLN A 122 4.29 12.95 1.09
N GLU A 123 5.16 13.20 2.07
CA GLU A 123 4.78 13.89 3.30
C GLU A 123 4.45 15.36 3.00
N LEU A 124 3.34 15.82 3.59
CA LEU A 124 2.95 17.23 3.58
C LEU A 124 3.58 17.90 4.80
N THR A 125 4.67 18.65 4.59
CA THR A 125 5.45 19.26 5.68
C THR A 125 4.89 20.59 6.18
N GLY A 126 3.77 21.08 5.64
CA GLY A 126 3.19 22.37 6.01
C GLY A 126 1.70 22.28 6.36
N ARG A 127 0.97 23.39 6.20
CA ARG A 127 -0.48 23.44 6.45
C ARG A 127 -1.18 22.85 5.23
N GLU A 128 -1.86 21.71 5.39
CA GLU A 128 -2.70 20.93 4.46
C GLU A 128 -3.71 21.77 3.62
N THR A 129 -3.20 22.77 2.93
CA THR A 129 -3.92 23.76 2.14
C THR A 129 -3.83 23.34 0.69
N GLY A 130 -4.82 23.74 -0.11
CA GLY A 130 -4.81 23.41 -1.53
C GLY A 130 -3.63 23.97 -2.31
N GLU A 131 -2.88 24.93 -1.75
CA GLU A 131 -1.66 25.45 -2.34
C GLU A 131 -0.48 24.51 -2.11
N GLU A 132 -0.24 24.13 -0.86
CA GLU A 132 0.89 23.27 -0.51
C GLU A 132 0.74 21.88 -1.14
N ILE A 133 -0.48 21.32 -1.09
CA ILE A 133 -0.78 20.04 -1.75
C ILE A 133 -0.54 20.16 -3.26
N PHE A 134 -0.98 21.26 -3.89
CA PHE A 134 -0.73 21.48 -5.31
C PHE A 134 0.75 21.58 -5.62
N ASN A 135 1.53 22.32 -4.83
CA ASN A 135 2.97 22.51 -5.04
C ASN A 135 3.73 21.18 -4.96
N VAL A 136 3.35 20.27 -4.06
CA VAL A 136 3.94 18.92 -3.99
C VAL A 136 3.69 18.14 -5.28
N ILE A 137 2.48 18.22 -5.82
CA ILE A 137 2.13 17.57 -7.09
C ILE A 137 2.86 18.23 -8.26
N ASP A 138 2.86 19.56 -8.32
CA ASP A 138 3.49 20.34 -9.40
C ASP A 138 5.00 20.08 -9.45
N MET A 139 5.67 20.13 -8.30
CA MET A 139 7.10 19.81 -8.19
C MET A 139 7.40 18.37 -8.60
N PHE A 140 6.53 17.41 -8.25
CA PHE A 140 6.68 16.03 -8.69
C PHE A 140 6.54 15.91 -10.22
N MET A 141 5.52 16.56 -10.80
CA MET A 141 5.29 16.58 -12.25
C MET A 141 6.48 17.21 -12.99
N GLU A 142 6.98 18.35 -12.51
CA GLU A 142 8.16 19.04 -13.05
C GLU A 142 9.42 18.18 -12.97
N THR A 143 9.72 17.60 -11.81
CA THR A 143 10.88 16.71 -11.61
C THR A 143 10.77 15.46 -12.50
N GLY A 144 9.54 14.96 -12.68
CA GLY A 144 9.24 13.84 -13.55
C GLY A 144 9.17 14.20 -15.03
N ASN A 145 9.28 15.48 -15.40
CA ASN A 145 9.02 16.01 -16.74
C ASN A 145 7.68 15.52 -17.32
N VAL A 146 6.62 15.46 -16.50
CA VAL A 146 5.28 15.05 -16.88
C VAL A 146 4.42 16.31 -17.06
N SER A 147 3.89 16.51 -18.27
CA SER A 147 3.07 17.70 -18.56
C SER A 147 1.67 17.58 -17.98
N TRP A 148 1.19 18.66 -17.36
CA TRP A 148 -0.22 18.80 -16.96
C TRP A 148 -1.20 18.72 -18.13
N GLU A 149 -0.78 19.05 -19.36
CA GLU A 149 -1.61 18.90 -20.55
C GLU A 149 -1.96 17.43 -20.83
N ASN A 150 -1.18 16.49 -20.31
CA ASN A 150 -1.46 15.06 -20.37
C ASN A 150 -2.38 14.59 -19.24
N CYS A 151 -2.48 15.34 -18.14
CA CYS A 151 -3.41 15.07 -17.06
C CYS A 151 -4.82 15.52 -17.46
N ILE A 152 -5.66 14.60 -17.93
CA ILE A 152 -7.01 14.89 -18.43
C ILE A 152 -8.09 14.83 -17.36
N ALA A 153 -7.79 14.23 -16.20
CA ALA A 153 -8.71 14.19 -15.09
C ALA A 153 -8.01 14.15 -13.73
N ILE A 154 -8.66 14.74 -12.72
CA ILE A 154 -8.26 14.73 -11.32
C ILE A 154 -9.43 14.24 -10.46
N CYS A 155 -9.16 13.31 -9.54
CA CYS A 155 -10.11 12.79 -8.57
C CYS A 155 -9.63 13.09 -7.16
N THR A 156 -10.49 13.68 -6.31
CA THR A 156 -10.15 14.03 -4.91
C THR A 156 -11.28 13.65 -3.95
N ASP A 157 -10.99 13.60 -2.66
CA ASP A 157 -11.95 13.28 -1.58
C ASP A 157 -13.08 14.31 -1.37
N GLY A 158 -12.96 15.48 -1.98
CA GLY A 158 -13.94 16.58 -1.86
C GLY A 158 -13.67 17.54 -0.71
N ALA A 159 -12.55 17.43 -0.01
CA ALA A 159 -12.17 18.37 1.04
C ALA A 159 -12.04 19.80 0.50
N ALA A 160 -12.24 20.80 1.36
CA ALA A 160 -12.17 22.21 0.96
C ALA A 160 -10.79 22.59 0.39
N ALA A 161 -9.71 22.00 0.91
CA ALA A 161 -8.36 22.15 0.38
C ALA A 161 -8.22 21.57 -1.05
N MET A 162 -8.98 20.53 -1.39
CA MET A 162 -8.95 19.91 -2.71
C MET A 162 -9.83 20.64 -3.71
N THR A 163 -11.10 20.90 -3.38
CA THR A 163 -12.13 21.39 -4.32
C THR A 163 -12.47 22.87 -4.17
N GLY A 164 -11.78 23.60 -3.30
CA GLY A 164 -11.97 25.04 -3.12
C GLY A 164 -11.97 25.82 -4.44
N ARG A 165 -13.00 26.64 -4.67
CA ARG A 165 -13.25 27.28 -5.98
C ARG A 165 -12.11 28.18 -6.49
N LYS A 166 -11.39 28.84 -5.58
CA LYS A 166 -10.29 29.76 -5.90
C LYS A 166 -8.92 29.26 -5.44
N SER A 167 -8.91 28.47 -4.36
CA SER A 167 -7.70 28.09 -3.65
C SER A 167 -7.61 26.59 -3.36
N GLY A 168 -8.40 25.77 -4.07
CA GLY A 168 -8.29 24.31 -4.02
C GLY A 168 -7.25 23.78 -4.99
N VAL A 169 -6.77 22.56 -4.75
CA VAL A 169 -5.89 21.82 -5.67
C VAL A 169 -6.49 21.75 -7.08
N VAL A 170 -7.78 21.43 -7.19
CA VAL A 170 -8.49 21.33 -8.47
C VAL A 170 -8.50 22.66 -9.23
N ALA A 171 -8.67 23.78 -8.52
CA ALA A 171 -8.67 25.10 -9.16
C ALA A 171 -7.30 25.41 -9.76
N ARG A 172 -6.22 25.20 -9.00
CA ARG A 172 -4.83 25.39 -9.46
C ARG A 172 -4.45 24.44 -10.59
N ALA A 173 -4.83 23.17 -10.47
CA ALA A 173 -4.58 22.18 -11.51
C ALA A 173 -5.28 22.56 -12.84
N LYS A 174 -6.47 23.16 -12.78
CA LYS A 174 -7.17 23.70 -13.96
C LYS A 174 -6.52 24.94 -14.57
N GLU A 175 -5.71 25.69 -13.82
CA GLU A 175 -4.89 26.75 -14.39
C GLU A 175 -3.78 26.18 -15.28
N ARG A 176 -3.26 24.98 -14.96
CA ARG A 176 -2.28 24.25 -15.78
C ARG A 176 -2.94 23.52 -16.97
N ASN A 177 -4.13 22.96 -16.78
CA ASN A 177 -4.92 22.35 -17.86
C ASN A 177 -6.43 22.68 -17.71
N PRO A 178 -6.95 23.70 -18.42
CA PRO A 178 -8.35 24.11 -18.31
C PRO A 178 -9.37 23.07 -18.73
N MET A 179 -8.98 22.12 -19.60
CA MET A 179 -9.85 21.06 -20.13
C MET A 179 -9.95 19.85 -19.19
N MET A 180 -9.18 19.84 -18.10
CA MET A 180 -9.16 18.73 -17.15
C MET A 180 -10.51 18.57 -16.44
N ILE A 181 -10.97 17.33 -16.39
CA ILE A 181 -12.19 16.94 -15.67
C ILE A 181 -11.85 16.76 -14.20
N ALA A 182 -12.63 17.40 -13.32
CA ALA A 182 -12.51 17.17 -11.88
C ALA A 182 -13.68 16.30 -11.42
N THR A 183 -13.35 15.25 -10.66
CA THR A 183 -14.34 14.34 -10.08
C THR A 183 -14.12 14.23 -8.58
N HIS A 184 -15.22 14.06 -7.85
CA HIS A 184 -15.17 13.74 -6.43
C HIS A 184 -15.12 12.22 -6.30
N CYS A 185 -14.27 11.70 -5.42
CA CYS A 185 -14.07 10.28 -5.18
C CYS A 185 -15.41 9.61 -4.86
N MET A 186 -15.76 8.56 -5.61
CA MET A 186 -17.04 7.85 -5.46
C MET A 186 -17.16 7.20 -4.08
N LEU A 187 -16.06 6.70 -3.52
CA LEU A 187 -16.04 6.09 -2.18
C LEU A 187 -16.40 7.13 -1.11
N HIS A 188 -15.78 8.31 -1.17
CA HIS A 188 -16.11 9.42 -0.28
C HIS A 188 -17.54 9.91 -0.48
N ARG A 189 -18.03 10.03 -1.73
CA ARG A 189 -19.44 10.39 -2.00
C ARG A 189 -20.41 9.39 -1.42
N GLN A 190 -20.14 8.10 -1.57
CA GLN A 190 -20.99 7.04 -1.04
C GLN A 190 -21.01 7.08 0.49
N ALA A 191 -19.84 7.24 1.13
CA ALA A 191 -19.74 7.40 2.57
C ALA A 191 -20.51 8.64 3.05
N LEU A 192 -20.42 9.78 2.35
CA LEU A 192 -21.19 10.97 2.67
C LEU A 192 -22.70 10.75 2.49
N ALA A 193 -23.12 10.13 1.38
CA ALA A 193 -24.53 9.83 1.12
C ALA A 193 -25.13 8.89 2.18
N SER A 194 -24.35 7.91 2.68
CA SER A 194 -24.80 7.02 3.75
C SER A 194 -25.13 7.75 5.06
N LYS A 195 -24.52 8.92 5.31
CA LYS A 195 -24.83 9.75 6.49
C LYS A 195 -26.17 10.47 6.38
N SER A 196 -26.73 10.56 5.18
CA SER A 196 -28.02 11.21 4.89
C SER A 196 -29.18 10.23 4.78
N LEU A 197 -28.95 8.94 5.07
CA LEU A 197 -30.02 7.94 5.10
C LEU A 197 -30.98 8.21 6.26
N ASN A 198 -32.24 7.80 6.09
CA ASN A 198 -33.19 7.80 7.20
C ASN A 198 -32.74 6.80 8.29
N PRO A 199 -33.23 6.94 9.54
CA PRO A 199 -32.78 6.10 10.65
C PRO A 199 -32.94 4.59 10.42
N GLU A 200 -33.99 4.16 9.71
CA GLU A 200 -34.24 2.75 9.42
C GLU A 200 -33.18 2.17 8.47
N LEU A 201 -32.93 2.85 7.36
CA LEU A 201 -31.91 2.45 6.39
C LEU A 201 -30.50 2.58 6.97
N GLN A 202 -30.26 3.59 7.80
CA GLN A 202 -28.98 3.75 8.50
C GLN A 202 -28.75 2.60 9.49
N SER A 203 -29.79 2.14 10.18
CA SER A 203 -29.72 0.97 11.06
C SER A 203 -29.37 -0.30 10.26
N VAL A 204 -30.07 -0.56 9.16
CA VAL A 204 -29.78 -1.71 8.28
C VAL A 204 -28.35 -1.64 7.74
N LEU A 205 -27.93 -0.48 7.22
CA LEU A 205 -26.57 -0.31 6.71
C LEU A 205 -25.53 -0.51 7.81
N SER A 206 -25.76 0.01 9.02
CA SER A 206 -24.86 -0.17 10.15
C SER A 206 -24.73 -1.64 10.54
N THR A 207 -25.84 -2.40 10.54
CA THR A 207 -25.82 -3.85 10.77
C THR A 207 -25.04 -4.58 9.69
N VAL A 208 -25.27 -4.26 8.41
CA VAL A 208 -24.52 -4.87 7.29
C VAL A 208 -23.02 -4.57 7.39
N VAL A 209 -22.65 -3.31 7.63
CA VAL A 209 -21.26 -2.89 7.83
C VAL A 209 -20.64 -3.62 9.03
N SER A 210 -21.37 -3.75 10.14
CA SER A 210 -20.92 -4.49 11.32
C SER A 210 -20.68 -5.97 11.01
N VAL A 211 -21.60 -6.63 10.30
CA VAL A 211 -21.46 -8.03 9.87
C VAL A 211 -20.25 -8.19 8.95
N VAL A 212 -20.11 -7.33 7.93
CA VAL A 212 -18.96 -7.37 6.99
C VAL A 212 -17.65 -7.13 7.72
N ASN A 213 -17.60 -6.15 8.63
CA ASN A 213 -16.40 -5.89 9.42
C ASN A 213 -16.06 -7.05 10.34
N HIS A 214 -17.07 -7.65 11.00
CA HIS A 214 -16.87 -8.83 11.83
C HIS A 214 -16.28 -9.97 11.01
N ILE A 215 -16.88 -10.28 9.85
CA ILE A 215 -16.40 -11.29 8.90
C ILE A 215 -14.94 -11.04 8.51
N LYS A 216 -14.60 -9.80 8.10
CA LYS A 216 -13.23 -9.43 7.71
C LYS A 216 -12.23 -9.51 8.87
N LEU A 217 -12.69 -9.31 10.10
CA LEU A 217 -11.86 -9.38 11.30
C LEU A 217 -11.60 -10.82 11.75
N LEU A 218 -12.43 -11.80 11.37
CA LEU A 218 -12.29 -13.19 11.84
C LEU A 218 -10.89 -13.76 11.54
N GLN A 219 -10.39 -13.57 10.32
CA GLN A 219 -9.05 -14.02 9.95
C GLN A 219 -7.98 -13.36 10.82
N ARG A 220 -8.09 -12.05 11.04
CA ARG A 220 -7.10 -11.31 11.82
C ARG A 220 -7.13 -11.68 13.30
N VAL A 221 -8.32 -11.90 13.86
CA VAL A 221 -8.52 -12.37 15.24
C VAL A 221 -7.96 -13.78 15.41
N TYR A 222 -8.13 -14.65 14.42
CA TYR A 222 -7.55 -15.99 14.46
C TYR A 222 -6.01 -15.95 14.42
N GLU A 223 -5.43 -15.15 13.52
CA GLU A 223 -3.97 -14.97 13.40
C GLU A 223 -3.35 -14.41 14.68
N LEU A 224 -3.97 -13.40 15.29
CA LEU A 224 -3.46 -12.68 16.47
C LEU A 224 -4.04 -13.18 17.80
N ARG A 225 -4.62 -14.37 17.84
CA ARG A 225 -5.36 -14.86 19.00
C ARG A 225 -4.53 -14.89 20.30
N SER A 226 -3.23 -15.18 20.19
CA SER A 226 -2.33 -15.25 21.33
C SER A 226 -2.08 -13.85 21.92
N GLU A 227 -1.77 -12.90 21.04
CA GLU A 227 -1.55 -11.49 21.40
C GLU A 227 -2.83 -10.84 21.93
N LEU A 228 -3.98 -11.15 21.32
CA LEU A 228 -5.29 -10.66 21.78
C LEU A 228 -5.66 -11.22 23.15
N CYS A 229 -5.38 -12.50 23.41
CA CYS A 229 -5.60 -13.12 24.71
C CYS A 229 -4.80 -12.39 25.80
N GLU A 230 -3.51 -12.18 25.57
CA GLU A 230 -2.63 -11.48 26.52
C GLU A 230 -3.07 -10.02 26.74
N PHE A 231 -3.51 -9.34 25.67
CA PHE A 231 -3.95 -7.96 25.75
C PHE A 231 -5.23 -7.78 26.57
N ILE A 232 -6.24 -8.64 26.38
CA ILE A 232 -7.56 -8.46 27.02
C ILE A 232 -7.72 -9.20 28.34
N GLN A 233 -6.78 -10.08 28.74
CA GLN A 233 -6.93 -10.92 29.93
C GLN A 233 -7.24 -10.15 31.22
N ASN A 234 -6.67 -8.95 31.37
CA ASN A 234 -6.85 -8.13 32.56
C ASN A 234 -8.21 -7.40 32.59
N ASP A 235 -8.70 -6.99 31.43
CA ASP A 235 -9.92 -6.18 31.31
C ASP A 235 -11.18 -7.04 31.06
N LYS A 236 -11.02 -8.16 30.35
CA LYS A 236 -12.10 -9.07 29.91
C LYS A 236 -11.68 -10.54 30.02
N PRO A 237 -11.50 -11.07 31.24
CA PRO A 237 -10.95 -12.41 31.46
C PRO A 237 -11.82 -13.53 30.85
N THR A 238 -13.15 -13.38 30.86
CA THR A 238 -14.06 -14.36 30.25
C THR A 238 -13.91 -14.42 28.73
N THR A 239 -13.66 -13.29 28.08
CA THR A 239 -13.40 -13.24 26.63
C THR A 239 -12.01 -13.77 26.30
N ALA A 240 -11.00 -13.50 27.15
CA ALA A 240 -9.66 -14.04 26.99
C ALA A 240 -9.64 -15.58 27.08
N ALA A 241 -10.43 -16.16 27.99
CA ALA A 241 -10.52 -17.62 28.17
C ALA A 241 -10.97 -18.36 26.90
N LEU A 242 -11.75 -17.73 26.02
CA LEU A 242 -12.16 -18.31 24.73
C LEU A 242 -10.96 -18.62 23.82
N PHE A 243 -9.90 -17.82 23.90
CA PHE A 243 -8.66 -18.06 23.12
C PHE A 243 -7.80 -19.19 23.69
N SER A 244 -8.21 -19.81 24.79
CA SER A 244 -7.63 -21.04 25.34
C SER A 244 -8.57 -22.25 25.19
N ASP A 245 -9.79 -22.06 24.70
CA ASP A 245 -10.77 -23.13 24.47
C ASP A 245 -10.55 -23.77 23.07
N PRO A 246 -10.16 -25.06 23.00
CA PRO A 246 -9.90 -25.74 21.74
C PRO A 246 -11.11 -25.79 20.80
N GLU A 247 -12.33 -25.92 21.34
CA GLU A 247 -13.54 -26.01 20.53
C GLU A 247 -13.87 -24.65 19.91
N TRP A 248 -13.79 -23.59 20.72
CA TRP A 248 -14.00 -22.22 20.24
C TRP A 248 -12.97 -21.81 19.18
N ILE A 249 -11.70 -22.16 19.39
CA ILE A 249 -10.62 -21.88 18.41
C ILE A 249 -10.87 -22.63 17.10
N ALA A 250 -11.34 -23.88 17.14
CA ALA A 250 -11.67 -24.65 15.95
C ALA A 250 -12.84 -24.03 15.17
N GLN A 251 -13.87 -23.57 15.87
CA GLN A 251 -15.00 -22.85 15.27
C GLN A 251 -14.56 -21.53 14.64
N LEU A 252 -13.72 -20.76 15.33
CA LEU A 252 -13.15 -19.52 14.81
C LEU A 252 -12.31 -19.77 13.55
N ALA A 253 -11.45 -20.80 13.55
CA ALA A 253 -10.63 -21.19 12.41
C ALA A 253 -11.49 -21.53 11.19
N TYR A 254 -12.50 -22.38 11.39
CA TYR A 254 -13.42 -22.78 10.32
C TYR A 254 -14.15 -21.59 9.71
N LEU A 255 -14.67 -20.68 10.55
CA LEU A 255 -15.35 -19.48 10.06
C LEU A 255 -14.38 -18.55 9.31
N ALA A 256 -13.18 -18.33 9.85
CA ALA A 256 -12.16 -17.53 9.18
C ALA A 256 -11.81 -18.09 7.78
N ASP A 257 -11.60 -19.41 7.68
CA ASP A 257 -11.29 -20.08 6.41
C ASP A 257 -12.44 -19.96 5.39
N VAL A 258 -13.69 -20.27 5.80
CA VAL A 258 -14.86 -20.18 4.91
C VAL A 258 -15.03 -18.77 4.38
N PHE A 259 -14.91 -17.76 5.23
CA PHE A 259 -15.11 -16.37 4.81
C PHE A 259 -13.94 -15.82 3.98
N ASN A 260 -12.71 -16.29 4.18
CA ASN A 260 -11.61 -15.97 3.26
C ASN A 260 -11.89 -16.52 1.87
N LEU A 261 -12.27 -17.80 1.78
CA LEU A 261 -12.60 -18.43 0.50
C LEU A 261 -13.75 -17.73 -0.22
N LEU A 262 -14.79 -17.29 0.52
CA LEU A 262 -15.91 -16.54 -0.06
C LEU A 262 -15.53 -15.13 -0.54
N ASN A 263 -14.54 -14.48 0.08
CA ASN A 263 -14.06 -13.16 -0.35
C ASN A 263 -13.21 -13.23 -1.64
N ASP A 264 -12.66 -14.41 -1.96
CA ASP A 264 -11.82 -14.65 -3.14
C ASP A 264 -12.61 -15.14 -4.39
N LEU A 265 -13.91 -15.42 -4.25
CA LEU A 265 -14.83 -15.79 -5.34
C LEU A 265 -15.38 -14.57 -6.09
#